data_AF-A0A7S6RE15-F1
#
_entry.id   AF-A0A7S6RE15-F1
#
_cell.length_a   1.000
_cell.length_b   1.000
_cell.length_c   1.000
_cell.angle_alpha   90.00
_cell.angle_beta   90.00
_cell.angle_gamma   90.00
#
_symmetry.space_group_name_H-M   'P 1'
#
loop_
_entity.id
_entity.type
_entity.pdbx_description
1 polymer ?
#
loop_
_entity_poly.entity_id
_entity_poly.type
_entity_poly.pdbx_seq_one_letter_code
_entity_poly.pdbx_strand_id
1 'polypeptide(L)' 'MFGQTTLGSASVSSSASRVFRYEVVGLRQNAETDRNKFDIRRSGSVFITVPYSRMNEEMQRINRLGGKIINISPLSAIEN' A
#
# COMPACT_ATOMS: atom_id res chain seq x y z
N MET A 1 -21.67 -22.60 -11.78
CA MET A 1 -21.43 -21.35 -12.53
C MET A 1 -19.95 -21.01 -12.38
N PHE A 2 -19.19 -21.16 -13.47
CA PHE A 2 -17.74 -20.98 -13.51
C PHE A 2 -17.40 -19.49 -13.52
N GLY A 3 -16.45 -19.09 -12.66
CA GLY A 3 -15.95 -17.73 -12.53
C GLY A 3 -15.21 -17.30 -13.79
N GLN A 4 -15.83 -16.41 -14.54
CA GLN A 4 -15.19 -15.66 -15.61
C GLN A 4 -14.76 -14.31 -15.05
N THR A 5 -13.60 -14.27 -14.41
CA THR A 5 -12.92 -13.01 -14.12
C THR A 5 -12.15 -12.65 -15.38
N THR A 6 -12.77 -11.87 -16.27
CA THR A 6 -12.10 -11.21 -17.38
C THR A 6 -11.03 -10.27 -16.80
N LEU A 7 -9.79 -10.74 -16.72
CA LEU A 7 -8.63 -9.87 -16.58
C LEU A 7 -8.49 -9.14 -17.91
N GLY A 8 -9.28 -8.07 -18.05
CA GLY A 8 -9.19 -7.15 -19.16
C GLY A 8 -7.78 -6.59 -19.17
N SER A 9 -7.06 -6.88 -20.25
CA SER A 9 -5.88 -6.14 -20.69
C SER A 9 -6.28 -4.71 -21.07
N ALA A 10 -6.81 -3.97 -20.11
CA ALA A 10 -7.15 -2.55 -20.25
C ALA A 10 -5.92 -1.77 -19.81
N SER A 11 -5.06 -1.46 -20.79
CA SER A 11 -4.11 -0.35 -20.76
C SER A 11 -3.32 -0.20 -19.46
N VAL A 12 -2.10 -0.75 -19.42
CA VAL A 12 -1.07 -0.22 -18.51
C VAL A 12 -0.80 1.21 -18.97
N SER A 13 -1.64 2.15 -18.51
CA SER A 13 -1.41 3.58 -18.68
C SER A 13 -0.03 3.87 -18.11
N SER A 14 0.77 4.73 -18.74
CA SER A 14 2.07 5.17 -18.19
C SER A 14 1.95 5.65 -16.72
N SER A 15 0.74 6.08 -16.32
CA SER A 15 0.40 6.40 -14.92
C SER A 15 0.26 5.18 -13.99
N ALA A 16 -0.15 4.02 -14.50
CA ALA A 16 -0.28 2.77 -13.74
C ALA A 16 1.09 2.19 -13.32
N SER A 17 2.16 2.53 -14.05
CA SER A 17 3.54 2.16 -13.72
C SER A 17 4.15 3.00 -12.60
N ARG A 18 3.49 4.09 -12.17
CA ARG A 18 4.00 4.97 -11.12
C ARG A 18 3.91 4.28 -9.77
N VAL A 19 5.02 4.26 -9.05
CA VAL A 19 5.12 3.66 -7.72
C VAL A 19 5.39 4.77 -6.71
N PHE A 20 4.79 4.68 -5.54
CA PHE A 20 4.91 5.66 -4.48
C PHE A 20 5.30 4.96 -3.18
N ARG A 21 6.15 5.61 -2.39
CA ARG A 21 6.54 5.18 -1.05
C ARG A 21 5.76 5.97 -0.02
N TYR A 22 5.02 5.26 0.80
CA TYR A 22 4.22 5.78 1.90
C TYR A 22 4.99 5.59 3.18
N GLU A 23 5.13 6.65 3.96
CA GLU A 23 5.59 6.56 5.34
C GLU A 23 4.38 6.62 6.26
N VAL A 24 4.16 5.54 6.99
CA VAL A 24 2.99 5.36 7.86
C VAL A 24 3.46 5.16 9.30
N VAL A 25 2.84 5.88 10.23
CA VAL A 25 3.08 5.75 11.67
C VAL A 25 1.80 5.36 12.40
N GLY A 26 1.92 4.91 13.65
CA GLY A 26 0.76 4.69 14.51
C GLY A 26 -0.11 3.48 14.13
N LEU A 27 0.42 2.54 13.34
CA LEU A 27 -0.23 1.25 13.12
C LEU A 27 -0.41 0.56 14.47
N ARG A 28 -1.66 0.30 14.86
CA ARG A 28 -1.97 -0.39 16.11
C ARG A 28 -2.02 -1.91 15.87
N GLN A 29 -1.70 -2.67 16.92
CA GLN A 29 -1.94 -4.10 16.94
C GLN A 29 -3.45 -4.34 17.05
N ASN A 30 -4.07 -4.70 15.93
CA ASN A 30 -5.46 -5.14 15.80
C ASN A 30 -5.46 -6.58 15.28
N ALA A 31 -6.61 -7.27 15.27
CA ALA A 31 -6.73 -8.65 14.81
C ALA A 31 -6.15 -8.93 13.39
N GLU A 32 -6.13 -7.93 12.50
CA GLU A 32 -5.50 -8.03 11.18
C GLU A 32 -3.97 -7.93 11.23
N THR A 33 -3.43 -7.10 12.12
CA THR A 33 -1.99 -6.95 12.36
C THR A 33 -1.43 -8.11 13.18
N ASP A 34 -2.22 -8.68 14.08
CA ASP A 34 -1.87 -9.81 14.95
C ASP A 34 -1.54 -11.08 14.15
N ARG A 35 -2.06 -11.19 12.91
CA ARG A 35 -1.68 -12.25 11.96
C ARG A 35 -0.26 -12.11 11.44
N ASN A 36 0.34 -10.91 11.50
CA ASN A 36 1.76 -10.76 11.21
C ASN A 36 2.54 -11.29 12.42
N LYS A 37 3.40 -12.28 12.19
CA LYS A 37 4.28 -12.91 13.21
C LYS A 37 5.29 -11.95 13.87
N PHE A 38 5.16 -10.64 13.70
CA PHE A 38 6.10 -9.63 14.17
C PHE A 38 5.35 -8.49 14.88
N ASP A 39 5.84 -8.14 16.07
CA ASP A 39 5.32 -7.01 16.86
C ASP A 39 5.54 -5.70 16.10
N ILE A 40 4.46 -4.93 15.86
CA ILE A 40 4.60 -3.57 15.33
C ILE A 40 5.17 -2.71 16.45
N ARG A 41 6.47 -2.43 16.36
CA ARG A 41 7.15 -1.51 17.29
C ARG A 41 6.40 -0.19 17.37
N ARG A 42 5.93 0.15 18.57
CA ARG A 42 5.15 1.36 18.92
C ARG A 42 5.70 2.71 18.43
N SER A 43 6.94 2.77 17.97
CA SER A 43 7.63 4.02 17.60
C SER A 43 8.31 4.00 16.22
N GLY A 44 8.08 2.97 15.39
CA GLY A 44 8.70 2.88 14.06
C GLY A 44 7.80 3.40 12.94
N SER A 45 8.35 4.20 12.02
CA SER A 45 7.73 4.47 10.71
C SER A 45 7.77 3.20 9.85
N VAL A 46 6.63 2.83 9.27
CA VAL A 46 6.52 1.73 8.30
C VAL A 46 6.51 2.31 6.89
N PHE A 47 7.37 1.78 6.04
CA PHE A 47 7.43 2.17 4.64
C PHE A 47 6.69 1.17 3.78
N ILE A 48 5.69 1.65 3.04
CA ILE A 48 4.86 0.82 2.15
C ILE A 48 5.04 1.31 0.72
N THR A 49 5.40 0.41 -0.17
CA THR A 49 5.52 0.70 -1.60
C THR A 49 4.20 0.38 -2.28
N VAL A 50 3.55 1.39 -2.84
CA VAL A 50 2.20 1.30 -3.39
C VAL A 50 2.20 1.69 -4.88
N PRO A 51 1.74 0.82 -5.78
CA PRO A 51 1.53 1.19 -7.18
C PRO A 51 0.31 2.11 -7.30
N TYR A 52 0.34 3.06 -8.24
CA TYR A 52 -0.73 4.03 -8.46
C TYR A 52 -2.11 3.37 -8.65
N SER A 53 -2.16 2.21 -9.31
CA SER A 53 -3.41 1.47 -9.51
C SER A 53 -4.09 1.03 -8.21
N ARG A 54 -3.34 0.80 -7.12
CA ARG A 54 -3.87 0.33 -5.83
C ARG A 54 -3.84 1.39 -4.73
N MET A 55 -3.61 2.64 -5.12
CA MET A 55 -3.42 3.74 -4.19
C MET A 55 -4.62 3.93 -3.26
N ASN A 56 -5.85 3.86 -3.81
CA ASN A 56 -7.08 3.97 -3.03
C ASN A 56 -7.27 2.79 -2.07
N GLU A 57 -7.02 1.56 -2.51
CA GLU A 57 -7.17 0.35 -1.70
C GLU A 57 -6.19 0.37 -0.52
N GLU A 58 -4.93 0.71 -0.76
CA GLU A 58 -3.92 0.80 0.30
C GLU A 58 -4.20 1.94 1.28
N MET A 59 -4.69 3.10 0.82
CA MET A 59 -5.11 4.18 1.72
C MET A 59 -6.26 3.73 2.65
N GLN A 60 -7.28 3.04 2.11
CA GLN A 60 -8.38 2.51 2.92
C GLN A 60 -7.88 1.45 3.91
N ARG A 61 -6.96 0.59 3.49
CA ARG A 61 -6.33 -0.42 4.35
C ARG A 61 -5.55 0.22 5.48
N ILE A 62 -4.71 1.21 5.21
CA ILE A 62 -3.95 1.95 6.23
C ILE A 62 -4.90 2.59 7.25
N ASN A 63 -6.00 3.19 6.79
CA ASN A 63 -7.01 3.75 7.68
C ASN A 63 -7.69 2.69 8.56
N ARG A 64 -8.01 1.51 8.02
CA ARG A 64 -8.56 0.38 8.80
C ARG A 64 -7.60 -0.10 9.88
N LEU A 65 -6.30 -0.16 9.56
CA LEU A 65 -5.24 -0.51 10.50
C LEU A 65 -4.97 0.61 11.53
N GLY A 66 -5.60 1.78 11.39
CA GLY A 66 -5.41 2.94 12.25
C GLY A 66 -4.07 3.65 12.03
N GLY A 67 -3.41 3.39 10.91
CA GLY A 67 -2.16 4.07 10.55
C GLY A 67 -2.41 5.48 10.05
N LYS A 68 -1.47 6.38 10.34
CA LYS A 68 -1.43 7.75 9.83
C LYS A 68 -0.31 7.87 8.81
N ILE A 69 -0.63 8.36 7.62
CA ILE A 69 0.36 8.64 6.59
C ILE A 69 1.04 9.99 6.91
N ILE A 70 2.36 10.01 7.00
CA ILE A 70 3.17 11.21 7.28
C ILE A 70 3.83 11.74 6.02
N ASN A 71 4.24 10.85 5.10
CA ASN A 71 4.88 11.23 3.84
C ASN A 71 4.43 10.32 2.69
N ILE A 72 4.29 10.88 1.49
CA ILE A 72 4.11 10.13 0.25
C ILE A 72 5.10 10.68 -0.76
N SER A 73 6.04 9.86 -1.19
CA SER A 73 7.08 10.24 -2.15
C SER A 73 7.00 9.36 -3.40
N PRO A 74 7.09 9.92 -4.62
CA PRO A 74 7.19 9.11 -5.83
C PRO A 74 8.52 8.35 -5.82
N LEU A 75 8.45 7.04 -6.05
CA LEU A 75 9.61 6.24 -6.42
C LEU A 75 9.76 6.40 -7.93
N SER A 76 10.32 7.53 -8.36
CA SER A 76 10.83 7.62 -9.72
C SER A 76 11.84 6.49 -9.87
N ALA A 77 11.64 5.62 -10.85
CA ALA A 77 12.69 4.69 -11.26
C ALA A 77 13.93 5.56 -11.49
N ILE A 78 14.97 5.32 -10.72
CA ILE A 78 16.27 5.96 -10.96
C ILE A 78 16.69 5.43 -12.33
N GLU A 79 16.45 6.23 -13.37
CA GLU A 79 17.01 6.00 -14.70
C GLU A 79 18.52 6.13 -14.54
N ASN A 80 19.24 5.03 -14.81
CA ASN A 80 20.71 5.03 -14.87
C ASN A 80 21.15 5.49 -16.26
#